data_AF-A0A022R016-F1
#
_entry.id   AF-A0A022R016-F1
#
_cell.length_a   1.000
_cell.length_b   1.000
_cell.length_c   1.000
_cell.angle_alpha   90.00
_cell.angle_beta   90.00
_cell.angle_gamma   90.00
#
_symmetry.space_group_name_H-M   'P 1'
#
loop_
_entity.id
_entity.type
_entity.pdbx_description
1 polymer ?
#
loop_
_entity_poly.entity_id
_entity_poly.type
_entity_poly.pdbx_seq_one_letter_code
_entity_poly.pdbx_strand_id
1 'polypeptide(L)' 'GGGGDLFTPPLNFSMVDSGIFRSGFPDSDNFSFLETLHLRSVIYLCPEPYPETNVEFLRSNGIQLFQFGIEGHKKLL' A
#
# COMPACT_ATOMS: atom_id res chain seq x y z
N GLY A 1 -6.40 -3.91 29.56
CA GLY A 1 -6.97 -4.74 28.50
C GLY A 1 -6.16 -4.47 27.25
N GLY A 2 -5.26 -5.39 26.90
CA GLY A 2 -4.31 -5.19 25.79
C GLY A 2 -4.54 -6.26 24.74
N GLY A 3 -5.50 -6.03 23.84
CA GLY A 3 -5.47 -6.67 22.53
C GLY A 3 -4.52 -5.83 21.70
N GLY A 4 -3.29 -6.30 21.48
CA GLY A 4 -2.42 -5.66 20.51
C GLY A 4 -3.04 -5.88 19.14
N ASP A 5 -3.56 -4.82 18.53
CA ASP A 5 -4.06 -4.87 17.16
C ASP A 5 -2.95 -5.45 16.28
N LEU A 6 -3.24 -6.59 15.65
CA LEU A 6 -2.28 -7.30 14.82
C LEU A 6 -2.11 -6.48 13.52
N PHE A 7 -1.11 -5.61 13.48
CA PHE A 7 -0.78 -4.87 12.27
C PHE A 7 -0.01 -5.78 11.31
N THR A 8 -0.66 -6.20 10.23
CA THR A 8 -0.07 -7.08 9.22
C THR A 8 0.55 -6.25 8.10
N PRO A 9 1.89 -6.20 7.97
CA PRO A 9 2.52 -5.48 6.87
C PRO A 9 2.20 -6.18 5.53
N PRO A 10 2.10 -5.44 4.42
CA PRO A 10 1.96 -6.03 3.10
C PRO A 10 3.15 -6.95 2.74
N LEU A 11 2.96 -7.83 1.76
CA LEU A 11 4.01 -8.72 1.27
C LEU A 11 5.28 -7.94 0.90
N ASN A 12 6.47 -8.45 1.22
CA ASN A 12 7.76 -7.81 0.91
C ASN A 12 7.89 -6.35 1.38
N PHE A 13 7.18 -5.96 2.45
CA PHE A 13 7.30 -4.63 3.04
C PHE A 13 8.71 -4.40 3.62
N SER A 14 9.29 -3.24 3.32
CA SER A 14 10.54 -2.78 3.94
C SER A 14 10.68 -1.27 3.83
N MET A 15 11.42 -0.66 4.77
CA MET A 15 11.88 0.72 4.65
C MET A 15 13.07 0.77 3.68
N VAL A 16 12.99 1.66 2.69
CA VAL A 16 14.08 1.92 1.74
C VAL A 16 14.96 3.06 2.25
N ASP A 17 14.32 4.12 2.74
CA ASP A 17 14.93 5.29 3.34
C ASP A 17 13.94 5.95 4.32
N SER A 18 14.36 6.98 5.04
CA SER A 18 13.51 7.73 5.97
C SER A 18 12.25 8.25 5.28
N GLY A 19 11.08 7.71 5.66
CA GLY A 19 9.80 8.06 5.06
C GLY A 19 9.54 7.47 3.66
N ILE A 20 10.40 6.57 3.19
CA ILE A 20 10.25 5.86 1.91
C ILE A 20 10.18 4.36 2.16
N PHE A 21 9.08 3.76 1.71
CA PHE A 21 8.79 2.34 1.91
C PHE A 21 8.58 1.65 0.56
N ARG A 22 8.81 0.34 0.55
CA ARG A 22 8.47 -0.56 -0.56
C ARG A 22 7.62 -1.70 -0.04
N SER A 23 6.75 -2.22 -0.88
CA SER A 23 6.04 -3.49 -0.64
C SER A 23 5.59 -4.09 -1.97
N GLY A 24 5.04 -5.30 -1.91
CA GLY A 24 4.11 -5.82 -2.88
C GLY A 24 2.74 -5.12 -2.76
N PHE A 25 1.75 -5.68 -3.47
CA PHE A 25 0.42 -5.10 -3.52
C PHE A 25 -0.30 -5.27 -2.16
N PRO A 26 -0.83 -4.19 -1.54
CA PRO A 26 -1.55 -4.29 -0.29
C PRO A 26 -3.00 -4.74 -0.49
N ASP A 27 -3.50 -5.55 0.44
CA ASP A 27 -4.93 -5.87 0.58
C ASP A 27 -5.53 -5.21 1.82
N SER A 28 -6.83 -5.45 2.06
CA SER A 28 -7.56 -4.86 3.17
C SER A 28 -6.99 -5.20 4.55
N ASP A 29 -6.36 -6.37 4.70
CA ASP A 29 -5.80 -6.82 5.97
C ASP A 29 -4.53 -6.03 6.33
N ASN A 30 -3.95 -5.33 5.34
CA ASN A 30 -2.77 -4.49 5.54
C ASN A 30 -3.12 -3.02 5.87
N PHE A 31 -4.37 -2.59 5.72
CA PHE A 31 -4.74 -1.17 5.82
C PHE A 31 -4.45 -0.59 7.21
N SER A 32 -4.74 -1.34 8.28
CA SER A 32 -4.42 -0.91 9.65
C SER A 32 -2.93 -0.66 9.85
N PHE A 33 -2.07 -1.50 9.25
CA PHE A 33 -0.61 -1.29 9.27
C PHE A 33 -0.21 -0.04 8.48
N LEU A 34 -0.78 0.16 7.28
CA LEU A 34 -0.47 1.31 6.44
C LEU A 34 -0.87 2.65 7.08
N GLU A 35 -1.96 2.69 7.86
CA GLU A 35 -2.38 3.87 8.62
C GLU A 35 -1.30 4.30 9.63
N THR A 36 -0.60 3.35 10.25
CA THR A 36 0.50 3.66 11.20
C THR A 36 1.66 4.41 10.55
N LEU A 37 1.84 4.27 9.23
CA LEU A 37 2.92 4.92 8.49
C LEU A 37 2.63 6.39 8.16
N HIS A 38 1.38 6.85 8.32
CA HIS A 38 0.96 8.22 8.02
C HIS A 38 1.39 8.66 6.60
N LEU A 39 1.16 7.79 5.61
CA LEU A 39 1.56 8.02 4.23
C LEU A 39 0.89 9.28 3.67
N ARG A 40 1.61 10.02 2.83
CA ARG A 40 1.06 11.14 2.05
C ARG A 40 0.76 10.76 0.61
N SER A 41 1.50 9.80 0.08
CA SER A 41 1.36 9.34 -1.30
C SER A 41 1.76 7.88 -1.45
N VAL A 42 1.26 7.26 -2.52
CA VAL A 42 1.61 5.92 -2.96
C VAL A 42 2.03 5.97 -4.43
N ILE A 43 3.11 5.28 -4.76
CA ILE A 43 3.53 5.04 -6.14
C ILE A 43 3.10 3.63 -6.54
N TYR A 44 2.25 3.53 -7.56
CA TYR A 44 1.76 2.27 -8.09
C TYR A 44 2.33 2.04 -9.49
N LEU A 45 3.01 0.91 -9.66
CA LEU A 45 3.83 0.62 -10.85
C LEU A 45 3.17 -0.34 -11.83
N CYS A 46 1.96 -0.80 -11.56
CA CYS A 46 1.26 -1.72 -12.46
C CYS A 46 0.35 -0.94 -13.44
N PRO A 47 0.19 -1.42 -14.68
CA PRO A 47 -0.65 -0.76 -15.69
C PRO A 47 -2.15 -0.93 -15.41
N GLU A 48 -2.55 -1.94 -14.64
CA GLU A 48 -3.94 -2.21 -14.30
C GLU A 48 -4.54 -1.07 -13.46
N PRO A 49 -5.86 -0.83 -13.52
CA PRO A 49 -6.52 0.09 -12.61
C PRO A 49 -6.30 -0.29 -11.14
N TYR A 50 -6.18 0.71 -10.27
CA TYR A 50 -6.10 0.46 -8.83
C TYR A 50 -7.48 -0.02 -8.30
N PRO A 51 -7.56 -1.11 -7.51
CA PRO A 51 -8.81 -1.65 -6.99
C PRO A 51 -9.61 -0.63 -6.18
N GLU A 52 -10.93 -0.65 -6.31
CA GLU A 52 -11.84 0.33 -5.70
C GLU A 52 -11.69 0.42 -4.18
N THR A 53 -11.63 -0.74 -3.49
CA THR A 53 -11.41 -0.80 -2.03
C THR A 53 -10.14 -0.07 -1.60
N ASN A 54 -9.05 -0.22 -2.37
CA ASN A 54 -7.80 0.46 -2.06
C ASN A 54 -7.89 1.97 -2.41
N VAL A 55 -8.58 2.34 -3.49
CA VAL A 55 -8.83 3.76 -3.82
C VAL A 55 -9.60 4.46 -2.71
N GLU A 56 -10.63 3.81 -2.14
CA GLU A 56 -11.41 4.34 -1.02
C GLU A 56 -10.58 4.51 0.24
N PHE A 57 -9.71 3.54 0.54
CA PHE A 57 -8.75 3.64 1.64
C PHE A 57 -7.81 4.85 1.46
N LEU A 58 -7.22 5.01 0.27
CA LEU A 58 -6.35 6.14 -0.03
C LEU A 58 -7.10 7.47 0.12
N ARG A 59 -8.33 7.56 -0.42
CA ARG A 59 -9.17 8.76 -0.34
C ARG A 59 -9.48 9.13 1.11
N SER A 60 -9.90 8.15 1.92
CA SER A 60 -10.28 8.35 3.33
C SER A 60 -9.10 8.80 4.19
N ASN A 61 -7.89 8.38 3.82
CA ASN A 61 -6.65 8.76 4.51
C ASN A 61 -5.93 9.96 3.87
N GLY A 62 -6.50 10.59 2.84
CA GLY A 62 -5.88 11.74 2.16
C GLY A 62 -4.58 11.41 1.43
N ILE A 63 -4.40 10.16 1.00
CA ILE A 63 -3.20 9.65 0.33
C ILE A 63 -3.33 9.86 -1.18
N GLN A 64 -2.35 10.53 -1.79
CA GLN A 64 -2.31 10.74 -3.23
C GLN A 64 -1.73 9.53 -3.97
N LEU A 65 -2.47 8.99 -4.94
CA LEU A 65 -1.97 7.93 -5.83
C LEU A 65 -1.23 8.53 -7.03
N PHE A 66 0.00 8.08 -7.26
CA PHE A 66 0.76 8.32 -8.48
C PHE A 66 0.93 6.98 -9.21
N GLN A 67 0.33 6.84 -10.39
CA GLN A 67 0.40 5.62 -11.18
C GLN A 67 1.35 5.79 -12.37
N PHE A 68 2.36 4.94 -12.43
CA PHE A 68 3.30 4.84 -13.54
C PHE A 68 3.33 3.38 -13.99
N GLY A 69 2.35 2.99 -14.80
CA GLY A 69 2.24 1.61 -15.28
C GLY A 69 3.48 1.20 -16.07
N ILE A 70 4.21 0.22 -15.56
CA ILE A 70 5.35 -0.41 -16.24
C ILE A 70 4.88 -1.78 -16.73
N GLU A 71 5.15 -2.11 -17.98
CA GLU A 71 4.92 -3.46 -18.49
C GLU A 71 5.81 -4.46 -17.75
N GLY A 72 5.22 -5.16 -16.79
CA GLY A 72 5.86 -6.26 -16.09
C GLY A 72 5.64 -7.57 -16.84
N HIS A 73 6.70 -8.35 -17.07
CA HIS A 73 6.57 -9.75 -17.53
C HIS A 73 6.12 -10.72 -16.43
N LYS A 74 5.84 -10.22 -15.21
CA LYS A 74 5.53 -11.03 -14.04
C LYS A 74 4.07 -10.84 -13.65
N LYS A 75 3.26 -11.87 -13.92
CA LYS A 75 1.87 -11.97 -13.46
C LYS A 75 1.86 -11.92 -11.93
N LEU A 76 1.18 -10.92 -11.36
CA LEU A 76 0.78 -10.94 -9.96
C LEU A 76 -0.32 -12.01 -9.84
N LEU A 77 0.06 -13.22 -9.44
CA LEU A 77 -0.84 -14.31 -9.05
C LEU A 77 -0.71 -14.51 -7.54
#